data_AF-A0AAE8IX59-F1
#
_entry.id   AF-A0AAE8IX59-F1
#
_cell.length_a   1.000
_cell.length_b   1.000
_cell.length_c   1.000
_cell.angle_alpha   90.00
_cell.angle_beta   90.00
_cell.angle_gamma   90.00
#
_symmetry.space_group_name_H-M   'P 1'
#
loop_
_entity.id
_entity.type
_entity.pdbx_description
1 polymer ?
#
loop_
_entity_poly.entity_id
_entity_poly.type
_entity_poly.pdbx_seq_one_letter_code
_entity_poly.pdbx_strand_id
1 'polypeptide(L)'
;MTDHKALAARFPGDFLFGVATASFQIEGATKVDGRKPSIWDAFCNMPGHVFGRHNGDVACDHYNRWEDDLDLIKEMGVEAYRFSIAWPRIIPDGFGPINEMGLDFYDRLVDGCKARGIKTYATLYHWDLPLTLMGDGGWASRSTAHAFQRYAKNVMARLGDRLDAVATFNEPWCAVWLSHLYGIHAPGERNMEAALAAMHHINLAHGFGVEASRHVAPKVPVGLVLNAHSVIPASDSEADLKAAERAFQFHNGAFFDPVFKGEYPAEMMEALGSRMPVVEAEDLSIISQKLDWWGLNYYTPMRVADDATPDAEFPATKPAPAVSDVKTDIGWEVYAPALHSLVETLYERYELPDCYITENGACYNMGVENGEVDDQPRLDYYAEHLGIVADLVKDGYPMRGYFAWSLMDNFEWAEGYRMRFGLVHVDYETQVRTLKNSGKWYSALASGFPKGNHGVMKE
;
A
#
# COMPACT_ATOMS: atom_id res chain seq x y z
N MET A 1 22.42 9.09 9.00
CA MET A 1 22.75 9.02 10.44
C MET A 1 22.05 7.80 10.99
N THR A 2 22.78 6.74 11.38
CA THR A 2 22.20 5.46 11.82
C THR A 2 22.06 5.34 13.34
N ASP A 3 22.43 6.37 14.10
CA ASP A 3 22.16 6.43 15.54
C ASP A 3 20.64 6.61 15.79
N HIS A 4 19.99 5.50 16.16
CA HIS A 4 18.55 5.45 16.39
C HIS A 4 18.09 6.39 17.52
N LYS A 5 18.94 6.70 18.52
CA LYS A 5 18.56 7.61 19.62
C LYS A 5 18.51 9.05 19.16
N ALA A 6 19.51 9.48 18.39
CA ALA A 6 19.53 10.80 17.78
C ALA A 6 18.34 10.98 16.82
N LEU A 7 18.02 9.95 16.03
CA LEU A 7 16.86 9.96 15.15
C LEU A 7 15.54 10.00 15.93
N ALA A 8 15.38 9.19 16.99
CA ALA A 8 14.19 9.19 17.85
C ALA A 8 13.90 10.58 18.44
N ALA A 9 14.93 11.35 18.80
CA ALA A 9 14.75 12.70 19.33
C ALA A 9 14.09 13.67 18.34
N ARG A 10 14.13 13.38 17.03
CA ARG A 10 13.56 14.23 15.98
C ARG A 10 12.05 14.06 15.76
N PHE A 11 11.44 12.99 16.29
CA PHE A 11 10.01 12.73 16.17
C PHE A 11 9.23 13.20 17.41
N PRO A 12 7.95 13.61 17.26
CA PRO A 12 7.10 13.95 18.39
C PRO A 12 6.83 12.70 19.25
N GLY A 13 6.53 12.90 20.53
CA GLY A 13 6.43 11.79 21.49
C GLY A 13 5.29 10.80 21.25
N ASP A 14 4.31 11.21 20.44
CA ASP A 14 3.13 10.47 20.01
C ASP A 14 3.21 10.00 18.55
N PHE A 15 4.38 10.07 17.92
CA PHE A 15 4.58 9.56 16.56
C PHE A 15 4.38 8.03 16.50
N LEU A 16 3.57 7.57 15.56
CA LEU A 16 3.21 6.16 15.46
C LEU A 16 4.22 5.37 14.60
N PHE A 17 4.88 4.38 15.19
CA PHE A 17 5.71 3.43 14.44
C PHE A 17 4.98 2.10 14.25
N GLY A 18 5.03 1.58 13.02
CA GLY A 18 4.31 0.38 12.63
C GLY A 18 5.07 -0.51 11.66
N VAL A 19 4.55 -1.72 11.47
CA VAL A 19 4.97 -2.64 10.40
C VAL A 19 3.78 -3.00 9.54
N ALA A 20 4.00 -3.21 8.24
CA ALA A 20 2.94 -3.46 7.27
C ALA A 20 3.08 -4.81 6.54
N THR A 21 1.94 -5.37 6.13
CA THR A 21 1.79 -6.62 5.37
C THR A 21 0.52 -6.60 4.49
N ALA A 22 0.37 -7.61 3.62
CA ALA A 22 -0.88 -7.89 2.89
C ALA A 22 -1.26 -9.37 2.91
N SER A 23 -2.56 -9.63 2.90
CA SER A 23 -3.23 -10.93 3.01
C SER A 23 -2.64 -11.99 2.09
N PHE A 24 -2.74 -11.82 0.77
CA PHE A 24 -2.26 -12.82 -0.19
C PHE A 24 -0.74 -13.04 -0.11
N GLN A 25 0.01 -12.04 0.36
CA GLN A 25 1.46 -12.12 0.42
C GLN A 25 1.97 -12.99 1.57
N ILE A 26 1.24 -13.04 2.70
CA ILE A 26 1.70 -13.71 3.92
C ILE A 26 0.83 -14.90 4.37
N GLU A 27 -0.47 -14.89 4.07
CA GLU A 27 -1.43 -15.78 4.75
C GLU A 27 -1.23 -17.26 4.42
N GLY A 28 -1.08 -17.59 3.13
CA GLY A 28 -1.20 -18.99 2.70
C GLY A 28 -2.64 -19.50 2.81
N ALA A 29 -2.79 -20.81 2.98
CA ALA A 29 -4.08 -21.45 3.29
C ALA A 29 -5.19 -21.04 2.30
N THR A 30 -4.86 -21.01 1.00
CA THR A 30 -5.68 -20.43 -0.08
C THR A 30 -7.01 -21.14 -0.32
N LYS A 31 -7.16 -22.38 0.20
CA LYS A 31 -8.33 -23.26 0.02
C LYS A 31 -8.94 -23.71 1.35
N VAL A 32 -8.56 -23.06 2.45
CA VAL A 32 -9.00 -23.39 3.82
C VAL A 32 -10.20 -22.52 4.21
N ASP A 33 -11.06 -23.07 5.06
CA ASP A 33 -12.18 -22.37 5.71
C ASP A 33 -13.08 -21.59 4.74
N GLY A 34 -13.39 -22.20 3.59
CA GLY A 34 -14.33 -21.66 2.61
C GLY A 34 -13.78 -20.59 1.69
N ARG A 35 -12.49 -20.24 1.78
CA ARG A 35 -11.85 -19.32 0.83
C ARG A 35 -11.97 -19.84 -0.61
N LYS A 36 -12.33 -18.95 -1.53
CA LYS A 36 -12.29 -19.21 -2.99
C LYS A 36 -11.12 -18.47 -3.65
N PRO A 37 -10.75 -18.83 -4.89
CA PRO A 37 -9.64 -18.19 -5.60
C PRO A 37 -9.83 -16.68 -5.77
N SER A 38 -8.73 -15.93 -5.63
CA SER A 38 -8.60 -14.56 -6.09
C SER A 38 -8.10 -14.51 -7.54
N ILE A 39 -8.08 -13.31 -8.13
CA ILE A 39 -7.40 -13.06 -9.41
C ILE A 39 -5.90 -13.38 -9.34
N TRP A 40 -5.27 -13.22 -8.17
CA TRP A 40 -3.86 -13.57 -7.97
C TRP A 40 -3.63 -15.08 -7.90
N ASP A 41 -4.55 -15.86 -7.32
CA ASP A 41 -4.48 -17.33 -7.41
C ASP A 41 -4.48 -17.78 -8.88
N ALA A 42 -5.33 -17.20 -9.73
CA ALA A 42 -5.36 -17.49 -11.16
C ALA A 42 -4.09 -17.03 -11.88
N PHE A 43 -3.63 -15.80 -11.59
CA PHE A 43 -2.47 -15.19 -12.22
C PHE A 43 -1.18 -15.96 -11.94
N CYS A 44 -0.93 -16.33 -10.68
CA CYS A 44 0.24 -17.10 -10.28
C CYS A 44 0.30 -18.48 -10.95
N ASN A 45 -0.85 -19.15 -11.07
CA ASN A 45 -0.94 -20.51 -11.61
C ASN A 45 -0.93 -20.55 -13.15
N MET A 46 -1.08 -19.41 -13.82
CA MET A 46 -0.95 -19.30 -15.27
C MET A 46 0.53 -19.04 -15.66
N PRO A 47 1.15 -19.89 -16.50
CA PRO A 47 2.54 -19.71 -16.91
C PRO A 47 2.83 -18.36 -17.57
N GLY A 48 3.93 -17.72 -17.15
CA GLY A 48 4.46 -16.50 -17.80
C GLY A 48 4.21 -15.21 -17.03
N HIS A 49 3.37 -15.24 -15.99
CA HIS A 49 3.00 -14.06 -15.22
C HIS A 49 3.87 -13.84 -13.97
N VAL A 50 4.19 -14.91 -13.24
CA VAL A 50 4.96 -14.82 -11.99
C VAL A 50 6.25 -15.62 -12.09
N PHE A 51 7.34 -15.07 -11.55
CA PHE A 51 8.64 -15.72 -11.47
C PHE A 51 8.53 -17.11 -10.85
N GLY A 52 9.12 -18.11 -11.50
CA GLY A 52 9.10 -19.51 -11.04
C GLY A 52 7.70 -20.13 -10.95
N ARG A 53 6.64 -19.44 -11.41
CA ARG A 53 5.24 -19.78 -11.13
C ARG A 53 4.96 -19.94 -9.64
N HIS A 54 5.67 -19.17 -8.82
CA HIS A 54 5.40 -19.11 -7.39
C HIS A 54 3.96 -18.63 -7.18
N ASN A 55 3.29 -19.16 -6.17
CA ASN A 55 1.92 -18.81 -5.83
C ASN A 55 1.79 -18.55 -4.32
N GLY A 56 0.61 -18.07 -3.91
CA GLY A 56 0.29 -17.77 -2.51
C GLY A 56 -0.20 -18.96 -1.70
N ASP A 57 -0.09 -20.21 -2.17
CA ASP A 57 -0.70 -21.38 -1.48
C ASP A 57 -0.14 -21.56 -0.05
N VAL A 58 1.17 -21.32 0.11
CA VAL A 58 1.89 -21.44 1.40
C VAL A 58 2.24 -20.07 1.96
N ALA A 59 2.90 -19.21 1.17
CA ALA A 59 3.41 -17.92 1.62
C ALA A 59 4.24 -18.03 2.90
N CYS A 60 3.90 -17.21 3.91
CA CYS A 60 4.52 -17.23 5.22
C CYS A 60 3.72 -18.09 6.21
N ASP A 61 2.69 -18.83 5.76
CA ASP A 61 1.81 -19.63 6.61
C ASP A 61 1.19 -18.81 7.77
N HIS A 62 1.04 -17.49 7.57
CA HIS A 62 0.57 -16.57 8.61
C HIS A 62 -0.86 -16.89 9.05
N TYR A 63 -1.70 -17.46 8.18
CA TYR A 63 -3.05 -17.88 8.56
C TYR A 63 -3.04 -18.84 9.76
N ASN A 64 -2.01 -19.70 9.86
CA ASN A 64 -1.86 -20.64 10.96
C ASN A 64 -0.94 -20.11 12.08
N ARG A 65 -0.03 -19.19 11.76
CA ARG A 65 1.04 -18.70 12.67
C ARG A 65 0.83 -17.28 13.18
N TRP A 66 -0.36 -16.72 12.95
CA TRP A 66 -0.62 -15.31 13.24
C TRP A 66 -0.35 -14.93 14.70
N GLU A 67 -0.57 -15.83 15.66
CA GLU A 67 -0.29 -15.56 17.08
C GLU A 67 1.20 -15.33 17.33
N ASP A 68 2.06 -16.20 16.77
CA ASP A 68 3.53 -16.08 16.86
C ASP A 68 4.01 -14.80 16.17
N ASP A 69 3.44 -14.47 15.02
CA ASP A 69 3.80 -13.24 14.29
C ASP A 69 3.34 -11.98 15.05
N LEU A 70 2.20 -12.01 15.77
CA LEU A 70 1.79 -10.92 16.66
C LEU A 70 2.68 -10.82 17.91
N ASP A 71 3.11 -11.95 18.46
CA ASP A 71 4.08 -11.98 19.57
C ASP A 71 5.41 -11.36 19.14
N LEU A 72 5.85 -11.64 17.91
CA LEU A 72 7.04 -11.02 17.32
C LEU A 72 6.89 -9.50 17.20
N ILE A 73 5.76 -8.99 16.70
CA ILE A 73 5.50 -7.54 16.64
C ILE A 73 5.58 -6.92 18.04
N LYS A 74 5.00 -7.61 19.04
CA LYS A 74 5.01 -7.15 20.42
C LYS A 74 6.43 -7.14 21.02
N GLU A 75 7.23 -8.17 20.73
CA GLU A 75 8.62 -8.28 21.16
C GLU A 75 9.49 -7.19 20.52
N MET A 76 9.25 -6.87 19.24
CA MET A 76 9.91 -5.76 18.55
C MET A 76 9.57 -4.38 19.16
N GLY A 77 8.54 -4.28 20.01
CA GLY A 77 8.12 -3.01 20.62
C GLY A 77 7.49 -2.03 19.64
N VAL A 78 6.96 -2.53 18.52
CA VAL A 78 6.25 -1.72 17.51
C VAL A 78 4.81 -1.50 17.95
N GLU A 79 4.30 -0.27 17.82
CA GLU A 79 2.98 0.11 18.33
C GLU A 79 1.84 -0.27 17.38
N ALA A 80 2.06 -0.25 16.06
CA ALA A 80 1.01 -0.48 15.07
C ALA A 80 1.30 -1.65 14.12
N TYR A 81 0.24 -2.35 13.73
CA TYR A 81 0.25 -3.35 12.67
C TYR A 81 -0.75 -2.98 11.58
N ARG A 82 -0.22 -2.77 10.37
CA ARG A 82 -1.02 -2.61 9.16
C ARG A 82 -1.10 -3.96 8.43
N PHE A 83 -2.31 -4.41 8.14
CA PHE A 83 -2.58 -5.65 7.42
C PHE A 83 -3.78 -5.47 6.50
N SER A 84 -3.94 -6.33 5.49
CA SER A 84 -5.15 -6.35 4.66
C SER A 84 -6.05 -7.53 4.95
N ILE A 85 -7.31 -7.39 4.55
CA ILE A 85 -8.35 -8.40 4.74
C ILE A 85 -8.62 -9.06 3.39
N ALA A 86 -8.54 -10.39 3.34
CA ALA A 86 -8.78 -11.14 2.12
C ALA A 86 -10.27 -11.20 1.81
N TRP A 87 -10.73 -10.38 0.87
CA TRP A 87 -12.10 -10.45 0.36
C TRP A 87 -12.51 -11.89 -0.05
N PRO A 88 -11.66 -12.71 -0.70
CA PRO A 88 -12.01 -14.10 -1.04
C PRO A 88 -12.25 -15.02 0.15
N ARG A 89 -11.86 -14.63 1.38
CA ARG A 89 -12.27 -15.31 2.62
C ARG A 89 -13.62 -14.83 3.11
N ILE A 90 -13.93 -13.54 3.00
CA ILE A 90 -15.13 -12.93 3.61
C ILE A 90 -16.37 -13.15 2.75
N ILE A 91 -16.27 -12.87 1.45
CA ILE A 91 -17.35 -13.07 0.49
C ILE A 91 -16.72 -13.77 -0.71
N PRO A 92 -16.61 -15.12 -0.68
CA PRO A 92 -15.73 -15.85 -1.58
C PRO A 92 -16.04 -15.71 -3.08
N ASP A 93 -17.30 -15.43 -3.44
CA ASP A 93 -17.71 -15.17 -4.83
C ASP A 93 -17.79 -13.66 -5.16
N GLY A 94 -17.29 -12.79 -4.28
CA GLY A 94 -17.41 -11.33 -4.37
C GLY A 94 -18.79 -10.82 -3.99
N PHE A 95 -19.83 -11.39 -4.59
CA PHE A 95 -21.22 -11.36 -4.12
C PHE A 95 -21.59 -12.69 -3.44
N GLY A 96 -22.85 -12.82 -3.00
CA GLY A 96 -23.37 -14.06 -2.44
C GLY A 96 -23.17 -14.18 -0.93
N PRO A 97 -23.23 -15.40 -0.35
CA PRO A 97 -23.22 -15.59 1.09
C PRO A 97 -21.90 -15.09 1.72
N ILE A 98 -22.01 -14.57 2.94
CA ILE A 98 -20.86 -14.24 3.78
C ILE A 98 -20.32 -15.56 4.34
N ASN A 99 -18.99 -15.68 4.40
CA ASN A 99 -18.33 -16.79 5.04
C ASN A 99 -17.86 -16.37 6.44
N GLU A 100 -18.59 -16.82 7.46
CA GLU A 100 -18.33 -16.47 8.86
C GLU A 100 -16.93 -16.91 9.33
N MET A 101 -16.44 -18.08 8.90
CA MET A 101 -15.09 -18.54 9.25
C MET A 101 -14.00 -17.59 8.72
N GLY A 102 -14.26 -16.92 7.58
CA GLY A 102 -13.38 -15.88 7.07
C GLY A 102 -13.36 -14.65 7.97
N LEU A 103 -14.52 -14.20 8.46
CA LEU A 103 -14.61 -13.11 9.43
C LEU A 103 -13.94 -13.49 10.76
N ASP A 104 -14.16 -14.71 11.24
CA ASP A 104 -13.64 -15.20 12.53
C ASP A 104 -12.11 -15.25 12.59
N PHE A 105 -11.42 -15.39 11.44
CA PHE A 105 -9.96 -15.24 11.41
C PHE A 105 -9.53 -13.82 11.77
N TYR A 106 -10.06 -12.80 11.08
CA TYR A 106 -9.69 -11.42 11.34
C TYR A 106 -10.24 -10.91 12.68
N ASP A 107 -11.36 -11.44 13.14
CA ASP A 107 -11.92 -11.15 14.46
C ASP A 107 -10.93 -11.56 15.57
N ARG A 108 -10.40 -12.79 15.49
CA ARG A 108 -9.35 -13.29 16.39
C ARG A 108 -8.02 -12.54 16.24
N LEU A 109 -7.63 -12.20 15.01
CA LEU A 109 -6.43 -11.42 14.75
C LEU A 109 -6.50 -10.05 15.44
N VAL A 110 -7.62 -9.35 15.29
CA VAL A 110 -7.86 -8.05 15.93
C VAL A 110 -7.88 -8.19 17.45
N ASP A 111 -8.57 -9.20 18.00
CA ASP A 111 -8.55 -9.47 19.45
C ASP A 111 -7.13 -9.74 19.96
N GLY A 112 -6.33 -10.51 19.21
CA GLY A 112 -4.94 -10.76 19.53
C GLY A 112 -4.07 -9.50 19.53
N CYS A 113 -4.32 -8.58 18.59
CA CYS A 113 -3.69 -7.25 18.60
C CYS A 113 -4.10 -6.43 19.83
N LYS A 114 -5.41 -6.37 20.15
CA LYS A 114 -5.89 -5.62 21.33
C LYS A 114 -5.31 -6.18 22.63
N ALA A 115 -5.24 -7.50 22.78
CA ALA A 115 -4.66 -8.16 23.95
C ALA A 115 -3.17 -7.81 24.14
N ARG A 116 -2.46 -7.54 23.03
CA ARG A 116 -1.05 -7.14 23.02
C ARG A 116 -0.84 -5.62 23.06
N GLY A 117 -1.91 -4.82 22.95
CA GLY A 117 -1.82 -3.37 22.84
C GLY A 117 -1.27 -2.87 21.50
N ILE A 118 -1.39 -3.68 20.44
CA ILE A 118 -0.99 -3.33 19.08
C ILE A 118 -2.16 -2.61 18.40
N LYS A 119 -1.92 -1.42 17.84
CA LYS A 119 -2.91 -0.68 17.05
C LYS A 119 -3.13 -1.34 15.70
N THR A 120 -4.38 -1.38 15.25
CA THR A 120 -4.80 -2.08 14.06
C THR A 120 -5.15 -1.11 12.93
N TYR A 121 -4.38 -1.18 11.84
CA TYR A 121 -4.60 -0.41 10.61
C TYR A 121 -5.01 -1.36 9.49
N ALA A 122 -6.31 -1.65 9.37
CA ALA A 122 -6.80 -2.61 8.39
C ALA A 122 -6.91 -1.97 6.99
N THR A 123 -6.55 -2.71 5.96
CA THR A 123 -6.77 -2.36 4.55
C THR A 123 -7.84 -3.29 3.97
N LEU A 124 -8.96 -2.75 3.48
CA LEU A 124 -10.06 -3.56 2.98
C LEU A 124 -9.70 -4.26 1.66
N TYR A 125 -9.05 -3.56 0.73
CA TYR A 125 -8.64 -4.14 -0.55
C TYR A 125 -7.15 -3.96 -0.80
N HIS A 126 -6.44 -5.09 -0.86
CA HIS A 126 -5.04 -5.17 -1.28
C HIS A 126 -4.91 -6.24 -2.39
N TRP A 127 -5.64 -5.98 -3.47
CA TRP A 127 -5.49 -6.59 -4.81
C TRP A 127 -6.01 -8.01 -5.00
N ASP A 128 -6.40 -8.71 -3.94
CA ASP A 128 -6.88 -10.09 -4.00
C ASP A 128 -8.39 -10.21 -4.34
N LEU A 129 -8.83 -9.57 -5.44
CA LEU A 129 -10.22 -9.63 -5.91
C LEU A 129 -10.72 -11.08 -6.06
N PRO A 130 -11.91 -11.45 -5.53
CA PRO A 130 -12.51 -12.76 -5.78
C PRO A 130 -12.66 -13.03 -7.29
N LEU A 131 -12.11 -14.16 -7.75
CA LEU A 131 -12.02 -14.47 -9.18
C LEU A 131 -13.38 -14.50 -9.87
N THR A 132 -14.44 -14.89 -9.14
CA THR A 132 -15.82 -14.93 -9.66
C THR A 132 -16.28 -13.58 -10.22
N LEU A 133 -15.80 -12.45 -9.66
CA LEU A 133 -16.15 -11.10 -10.15
C LEU A 133 -15.59 -10.81 -11.54
N MET A 134 -14.57 -11.54 -11.99
CA MET A 134 -14.09 -11.44 -13.38
C MET A 134 -15.14 -11.91 -14.40
N GLY A 135 -16.12 -12.72 -13.99
CA GLY A 135 -17.24 -13.13 -14.85
C GLY A 135 -18.08 -11.95 -15.36
N ASP A 136 -18.14 -10.87 -14.58
CA ASP A 136 -18.79 -9.62 -14.96
C ASP A 136 -17.81 -8.59 -15.54
N GLY A 137 -16.52 -8.92 -15.68
CA GLY A 137 -15.47 -8.01 -16.15
C GLY A 137 -14.58 -7.42 -15.04
N GLY A 138 -14.71 -7.88 -13.79
CA GLY A 138 -13.89 -7.41 -12.69
C GLY A 138 -14.04 -5.91 -12.47
N TRP A 139 -12.92 -5.19 -12.28
CA TRP A 139 -12.96 -3.74 -12.07
C TRP A 139 -13.42 -2.95 -13.30
N ALA A 140 -13.45 -3.52 -14.50
CA ALA A 140 -14.05 -2.88 -15.67
C ALA A 140 -15.59 -2.79 -15.57
N SER A 141 -16.23 -3.49 -14.63
CA SER A 141 -17.67 -3.42 -14.38
C SER A 141 -18.02 -2.65 -13.11
N ARG A 142 -19.01 -1.75 -13.22
CA ARG A 142 -19.54 -0.96 -12.10
C ARG A 142 -20.11 -1.84 -10.99
N SER A 143 -20.61 -3.05 -11.31
CA SER A 143 -21.16 -3.97 -10.30
C SER A 143 -20.11 -4.36 -9.25
N THR A 144 -18.84 -4.42 -9.61
CA THR A 144 -17.73 -4.72 -8.70
C THR A 144 -17.57 -3.66 -7.61
N ALA A 145 -17.83 -2.38 -7.91
CA ALA A 145 -17.82 -1.32 -6.91
C ALA A 145 -18.93 -1.52 -5.85
N HIS A 146 -20.11 -1.98 -6.27
CA HIS A 146 -21.19 -2.34 -5.34
C HIS A 146 -20.91 -3.64 -4.57
N ALA A 147 -20.21 -4.59 -5.18
CA ALA A 147 -19.72 -5.78 -4.48
C ALA A 147 -18.79 -5.36 -3.33
N PHE A 148 -17.87 -4.43 -3.62
CA PHE A 148 -16.95 -3.88 -2.64
C PHE A 148 -17.69 -3.10 -1.54
N GLN A 149 -18.71 -2.30 -1.88
CA GLN A 149 -19.54 -1.60 -0.90
C GLN A 149 -20.13 -2.56 0.14
N ARG A 150 -20.71 -3.68 -0.32
CA ARG A 150 -21.25 -4.71 0.56
C ARG A 150 -20.16 -5.38 1.38
N TYR A 151 -19.03 -5.70 0.78
CA TYR A 151 -17.88 -6.27 1.47
C TYR A 151 -17.38 -5.35 2.61
N ALA A 152 -17.11 -4.08 2.30
CA ALA A 152 -16.68 -3.07 3.25
C ALA A 152 -17.64 -2.95 4.44
N LYS A 153 -18.96 -2.88 4.16
CA LYS A 153 -19.98 -2.83 5.21
C LYS A 153 -19.90 -4.04 6.16
N ASN A 154 -19.74 -5.25 5.64
CA ASN A 154 -19.75 -6.47 6.48
C ASN A 154 -18.48 -6.60 7.32
N VAL A 155 -17.32 -6.26 6.75
CA VAL A 155 -16.07 -6.22 7.49
C VAL A 155 -16.13 -5.19 8.62
N MET A 156 -16.55 -3.96 8.32
CA MET A 156 -16.62 -2.89 9.31
C MET A 156 -17.70 -3.13 10.37
N ALA A 157 -18.80 -3.80 10.03
CA ALA A 157 -19.81 -4.20 11.01
C ALA A 157 -19.28 -5.22 12.02
N ARG A 158 -18.31 -6.06 11.63
CA ARG A 158 -17.69 -7.06 12.52
C ARG A 158 -16.53 -6.50 13.34
N LEU A 159 -15.66 -5.72 12.72
CA LEU A 159 -14.36 -5.34 13.30
C LEU A 159 -14.31 -3.87 13.76
N GLY A 160 -15.26 -3.05 13.33
CA GLY A 160 -15.22 -1.59 13.52
C GLY A 160 -15.41 -1.12 14.96
N ASP A 161 -15.71 -2.02 15.90
CA ASP A 161 -15.72 -1.72 17.33
C ASP A 161 -14.30 -1.69 17.94
N ARG A 162 -13.32 -2.33 17.29
CA ARG A 162 -11.95 -2.52 17.80
C ARG A 162 -10.84 -1.99 16.89
N LEU A 163 -11.10 -1.85 15.59
CA LEU A 163 -10.13 -1.29 14.63
C LEU A 163 -9.73 0.14 15.01
N ASP A 164 -8.43 0.42 14.96
CA ASP A 164 -7.89 1.75 15.27
C ASP A 164 -7.91 2.68 14.05
N ALA A 165 -7.82 2.13 12.83
CA ALA A 165 -8.04 2.83 11.56
C ALA A 165 -8.37 1.84 10.43
N VAL A 166 -8.99 2.34 9.36
CA VAL A 166 -9.24 1.55 8.14
C VAL A 166 -8.89 2.35 6.87
N ALA A 167 -8.22 1.70 5.93
CA ALA A 167 -8.06 2.15 4.56
C ALA A 167 -8.95 1.33 3.63
N THR A 168 -9.63 1.97 2.68
CA THR A 168 -10.46 1.26 1.70
C THR A 168 -9.61 0.47 0.69
N PHE A 169 -8.61 1.12 0.11
CA PHE A 169 -7.78 0.57 -0.96
C PHE A 169 -6.31 0.82 -0.65
N ASN A 170 -5.47 -0.16 -1.01
CA ASN A 170 -4.05 0.03 -1.22
C ASN A 170 -3.77 0.27 -2.71
N GLU A 171 -3.06 1.35 -3.00
CA GLU A 171 -2.46 1.64 -4.31
C GLU A 171 -3.40 1.43 -5.51
N PRO A 172 -4.41 2.29 -5.68
CA PRO A 172 -5.23 2.34 -6.88
C PRO A 172 -4.39 2.30 -8.17
N TRP A 173 -3.26 2.99 -8.23
CA TRP A 173 -2.36 2.97 -9.40
C TRP A 173 -1.96 1.55 -9.81
N CYS A 174 -1.60 0.69 -8.86
CA CYS A 174 -1.24 -0.69 -9.12
C CYS A 174 -2.46 -1.50 -9.57
N ALA A 175 -3.57 -1.40 -8.85
CA ALA A 175 -4.81 -2.13 -9.16
C ALA A 175 -5.46 -1.68 -10.48
N VAL A 176 -5.13 -0.48 -10.97
CA VAL A 176 -5.65 0.11 -12.22
C VAL A 176 -4.63 -0.04 -13.34
N TRP A 177 -3.57 0.77 -13.36
CA TRP A 177 -2.67 0.87 -14.51
C TRP A 177 -1.75 -0.35 -14.63
N LEU A 178 -1.11 -0.74 -13.52
CA LEU A 178 -0.19 -1.88 -13.54
C LEU A 178 -0.89 -3.20 -13.86
N SER A 179 -2.19 -3.28 -13.54
CA SER A 179 -3.03 -4.47 -13.67
C SER A 179 -3.83 -4.52 -14.98
N HIS A 180 -4.25 -3.37 -15.52
CA HIS A 180 -5.14 -3.29 -16.68
C HIS A 180 -4.57 -2.60 -17.92
N LEU A 181 -3.47 -1.86 -17.77
CA LEU A 181 -2.78 -1.21 -18.89
C LEU A 181 -1.42 -1.85 -19.17
N TYR A 182 -0.63 -2.08 -18.13
CA TYR A 182 0.73 -2.63 -18.28
C TYR A 182 0.77 -4.15 -18.21
N GLY A 183 -0.28 -4.78 -17.68
CA GLY A 183 -0.44 -6.23 -17.59
C GLY A 183 0.68 -6.93 -16.81
N ILE A 184 1.25 -6.25 -15.81
CA ILE A 184 2.29 -6.78 -14.93
C ILE A 184 1.66 -7.44 -13.70
N HIS A 185 0.57 -6.88 -13.20
CA HIS A 185 -0.21 -7.43 -12.08
C HIS A 185 -1.53 -8.04 -12.56
N ALA A 186 -2.13 -8.90 -11.73
CA ALA A 186 -3.43 -9.50 -12.01
C ALA A 186 -4.51 -8.40 -12.18
N PRO A 187 -5.40 -8.49 -13.19
CA PRO A 187 -5.66 -9.65 -14.05
C PRO A 187 -4.75 -9.78 -15.28
N GLY A 188 -3.79 -8.87 -15.49
CA GLY A 188 -2.81 -8.97 -16.58
C GLY A 188 -3.26 -8.34 -17.89
N GLU A 189 -4.24 -7.46 -17.85
CA GLU A 189 -4.82 -6.82 -19.03
C GLU A 189 -3.91 -5.71 -19.58
N ARG A 190 -4.05 -5.43 -20.88
CA ARG A 190 -3.29 -4.39 -21.60
C ARG A 190 -4.21 -3.58 -22.51
N ASN A 191 -5.18 -2.91 -21.91
CA ASN A 191 -6.23 -2.19 -22.63
C ASN A 191 -6.62 -0.89 -21.90
N MET A 192 -6.57 0.23 -22.63
CA MET A 192 -6.87 1.55 -22.07
C MET A 192 -8.34 1.69 -21.61
N GLU A 193 -9.32 1.18 -22.35
CA GLU A 193 -10.74 1.24 -21.94
C GLU A 193 -10.99 0.45 -20.66
N ALA A 194 -10.42 -0.75 -20.55
CA ALA A 194 -10.50 -1.56 -19.34
C ALA A 194 -9.83 -0.85 -18.14
N ALA A 195 -8.68 -0.21 -18.36
CA ALA A 195 -7.98 0.54 -17.33
C ALA A 195 -8.73 1.81 -16.90
N LEU A 196 -9.32 2.56 -17.84
CA LEU A 196 -10.17 3.72 -17.54
C LEU A 196 -11.43 3.33 -16.79
N ALA A 197 -12.03 2.19 -17.14
CA ALA A 197 -13.15 1.62 -16.39
C ALA A 197 -12.75 1.22 -14.97
N ALA A 198 -11.63 0.50 -14.81
CA ALA A 198 -11.09 0.14 -13.51
C ALA A 198 -10.74 1.36 -12.66
N MET A 199 -10.15 2.41 -13.25
CA MET A 199 -9.83 3.67 -12.60
C MET A 199 -11.07 4.28 -11.95
N HIS A 200 -12.13 4.47 -12.73
CA HIS A 200 -13.34 5.10 -12.23
C HIS A 200 -14.06 4.24 -11.21
N HIS A 201 -14.20 2.94 -11.46
CA HIS A 201 -14.91 2.05 -10.54
C HIS A 201 -14.16 1.81 -9.23
N ILE A 202 -12.81 1.84 -9.21
CA ILE A 202 -12.03 1.80 -7.95
C ILE A 202 -12.20 3.10 -7.17
N ASN A 203 -12.14 4.27 -7.84
CA ASN A 203 -12.42 5.56 -7.17
C ASN A 203 -13.84 5.56 -6.57
N LEU A 204 -14.84 5.11 -7.33
CA LEU A 204 -16.22 5.02 -6.85
C LEU A 204 -16.36 4.04 -5.70
N ALA A 205 -15.73 2.86 -5.79
CA ALA A 205 -15.73 1.86 -4.74
C ALA A 205 -15.08 2.39 -3.46
N HIS A 206 -14.05 3.23 -3.55
CA HIS A 206 -13.48 3.93 -2.41
C HIS A 206 -14.56 4.78 -1.71
N GLY A 207 -15.27 5.64 -2.45
CA GLY A 207 -16.34 6.46 -1.89
C GLY A 207 -17.46 5.62 -1.25
N PHE A 208 -17.86 4.51 -1.88
CA PHE A 208 -18.80 3.56 -1.28
C PHE A 208 -18.27 2.90 0.00
N GLY A 209 -16.97 2.58 0.05
CA GLY A 209 -16.32 2.02 1.24
C GLY A 209 -16.28 3.02 2.40
N VAL A 210 -16.03 4.29 2.12
CA VAL A 210 -16.05 5.37 3.12
C VAL A 210 -17.43 5.49 3.74
N GLU A 211 -18.47 5.60 2.91
CA GLU A 211 -19.85 5.70 3.37
C GLU A 211 -20.27 4.45 4.17
N ALA A 212 -19.99 3.26 3.64
CA ALA A 212 -20.33 1.99 4.28
C ALA A 212 -19.65 1.84 5.66
N SER A 213 -18.36 2.21 5.76
CA SER A 213 -17.61 2.18 7.00
C SER A 213 -18.21 3.13 8.04
N ARG A 214 -18.41 4.40 7.69
CA ARG A 214 -18.97 5.41 8.60
C ARG A 214 -20.40 5.08 9.04
N HIS A 215 -21.18 4.42 8.20
CA HIS A 215 -22.55 4.01 8.54
C HIS A 215 -22.58 3.00 9.70
N VAL A 216 -21.65 2.05 9.73
CA VAL A 216 -21.66 0.94 10.72
C VAL A 216 -20.63 1.11 11.85
N ALA A 217 -19.56 1.86 11.60
CA ALA A 217 -18.45 2.08 12.51
C ALA A 217 -17.99 3.56 12.51
N PRO A 218 -18.87 4.52 12.89
CA PRO A 218 -18.65 5.96 12.72
C PRO A 218 -17.47 6.54 13.50
N LYS A 219 -16.86 5.77 14.40
CA LYS A 219 -15.72 6.18 15.22
C LYS A 219 -14.36 5.79 14.63
N VAL A 220 -14.33 4.90 13.65
CA VAL A 220 -13.09 4.43 13.03
C VAL A 220 -12.62 5.48 12.01
N PRO A 221 -11.39 6.02 12.13
CA PRO A 221 -10.81 6.89 11.13
C PRO A 221 -10.67 6.19 9.78
N VAL A 222 -11.25 6.77 8.73
CA VAL A 222 -11.24 6.21 7.38
C VAL A 222 -10.25 6.96 6.49
N GLY A 223 -9.42 6.21 5.77
CA GLY A 223 -8.46 6.76 4.82
C GLY A 223 -8.35 5.99 3.51
N LEU A 224 -7.43 6.46 2.67
CA LEU A 224 -7.04 5.86 1.40
C LEU A 224 -5.52 5.81 1.34
N VAL A 225 -4.96 4.70 0.85
CA VAL A 225 -3.51 4.52 0.69
C VAL A 225 -3.13 4.63 -0.78
N LEU A 226 -2.20 5.53 -1.07
CA LEU A 226 -1.78 5.90 -2.43
C LEU A 226 -0.25 5.80 -2.53
N ASN A 227 0.24 5.09 -3.55
CA ASN A 227 1.64 5.16 -3.98
C ASN A 227 1.85 6.38 -4.88
N ALA A 228 1.69 7.57 -4.31
CA ALA A 228 1.89 8.80 -5.06
C ALA A 228 3.32 8.82 -5.63
N HIS A 229 3.42 9.04 -6.93
CA HIS A 229 4.69 9.03 -7.63
C HIS A 229 5.37 10.38 -7.49
N SER A 230 6.62 10.37 -6.99
CA SER A 230 7.51 11.53 -7.11
C SER A 230 7.98 11.67 -8.55
N VAL A 231 7.16 12.34 -9.38
CA VAL A 231 7.47 12.57 -10.79
C VAL A 231 8.57 13.62 -10.91
N ILE A 232 9.70 13.26 -11.54
CA ILE A 232 10.84 14.16 -11.73
C ILE A 232 11.16 14.24 -13.23
N PRO A 233 11.21 15.45 -13.82
CA PRO A 233 11.56 15.63 -15.22
C PRO A 233 13.03 15.27 -15.49
N ALA A 234 13.33 14.79 -16.69
CA ALA A 234 14.69 14.46 -17.12
C ALA A 234 15.59 15.69 -17.28
N SER A 235 15.00 16.85 -17.58
CA SER A 235 15.68 18.14 -17.72
C SER A 235 14.72 19.30 -17.45
N ASP A 236 15.25 20.51 -17.35
CA ASP A 236 14.46 21.75 -17.24
C ASP A 236 13.90 22.24 -18.60
N SER A 237 13.93 21.40 -19.64
CA SER A 237 13.33 21.77 -20.92
C SER A 237 11.81 21.90 -20.80
N GLU A 238 11.21 22.81 -21.57
CA GLU A 238 9.75 23.00 -21.55
C GLU A 238 8.99 21.71 -21.90
N ALA A 239 9.57 20.87 -22.78
CA ALA A 239 8.99 19.58 -23.15
C ALA A 239 8.96 18.61 -21.95
N ASP A 240 10.07 18.44 -21.25
CA ASP A 240 10.16 17.51 -20.11
C ASP A 240 9.36 18.02 -18.90
N LEU A 241 9.29 19.33 -18.68
CA LEU A 241 8.47 19.91 -17.61
C LEU A 241 6.97 19.68 -17.87
N LYS A 242 6.50 19.87 -19.11
CA LYS A 242 5.12 19.55 -19.49
C LYS A 242 4.86 18.04 -19.45
N ALA A 243 5.83 17.22 -19.84
CA ALA A 243 5.74 15.76 -19.73
C ALA A 243 5.60 15.32 -18.27
N ALA A 244 6.35 15.92 -17.34
CA ALA A 244 6.21 15.67 -15.91
C ALA A 244 4.82 16.04 -15.39
N GLU A 245 4.22 17.16 -15.81
CA GLU A 245 2.83 17.49 -15.45
C GLU A 245 1.83 16.48 -16.04
N ARG A 246 1.96 16.08 -17.30
CA ARG A 246 1.09 15.04 -17.90
C ARG A 246 1.20 13.72 -17.13
N ALA A 247 2.43 13.30 -16.81
CA ALA A 247 2.69 12.10 -16.01
C ALA A 247 2.10 12.24 -14.60
N PHE A 248 2.22 13.40 -13.96
CA PHE A 248 1.60 13.66 -12.66
C PHE A 248 0.08 13.51 -12.72
N GLN A 249 -0.58 14.11 -13.72
CA GLN A 249 -2.03 13.98 -13.89
C GLN A 249 -2.46 12.53 -14.12
N PHE A 250 -1.75 11.79 -14.97
CA PHE A 250 -2.10 10.41 -15.28
C PHE A 250 -1.83 9.44 -14.11
N HIS A 251 -0.68 9.55 -13.46
CA HIS A 251 -0.26 8.60 -12.43
C HIS A 251 -0.73 8.99 -11.02
N ASN A 252 -0.85 10.28 -10.72
CA ASN A 252 -1.34 10.75 -9.42
C ASN A 252 -2.75 11.33 -9.54
N GLY A 253 -2.95 12.29 -10.45
CA GLY A 253 -4.18 13.07 -10.56
C GLY A 253 -5.43 12.24 -10.85
N ALA A 254 -5.30 11.12 -11.58
CA ALA A 254 -6.35 10.14 -11.82
C ALA A 254 -7.04 9.61 -10.54
N PHE A 255 -6.36 9.73 -9.38
CA PHE A 255 -6.83 9.30 -8.07
C PHE A 255 -6.95 10.49 -7.10
N PHE A 256 -5.94 11.36 -7.06
CA PHE A 256 -5.91 12.50 -6.15
C PHE A 256 -6.97 13.55 -6.49
N ASP A 257 -7.13 13.97 -7.75
CA ASP A 257 -8.10 15.01 -8.10
C ASP A 257 -9.55 14.54 -7.84
N PRO A 258 -9.98 13.31 -8.21
CA PRO A 258 -11.34 12.85 -7.90
C PRO A 258 -11.62 12.79 -6.39
N VAL A 259 -10.65 12.35 -5.58
CA VAL A 259 -10.82 12.18 -4.12
C VAL A 259 -10.73 13.51 -3.37
N PHE A 260 -9.82 14.42 -3.76
CA PHE A 260 -9.53 15.62 -2.99
C PHE A 260 -10.03 16.93 -3.64
N LYS A 261 -10.48 16.88 -4.89
CA LYS A 261 -11.09 18.03 -5.60
C LYS A 261 -12.47 17.72 -6.19
N GLY A 262 -12.86 16.45 -6.31
CA GLY A 262 -14.14 16.06 -6.88
C GLY A 262 -14.22 16.22 -8.39
N GLU A 263 -13.09 16.17 -9.09
CA GLU A 263 -13.00 16.25 -10.56
C GLU A 263 -11.82 15.43 -11.08
N TYR A 264 -11.86 15.01 -12.35
CA TYR A 264 -10.69 14.39 -13.00
C TYR A 264 -9.78 15.47 -13.61
N PRO A 265 -8.46 15.20 -13.80
CA PRO A 265 -7.55 16.16 -14.43
C PRO A 265 -8.02 16.53 -15.85
N ALA A 266 -8.03 17.82 -16.15
CA ALA A 266 -8.66 18.34 -17.38
C ALA A 266 -7.98 17.80 -18.66
N GLU A 267 -6.65 17.84 -18.74
CA GLU A 267 -5.91 17.40 -19.92
C GLU A 267 -5.98 15.87 -20.09
N MET A 268 -6.03 15.12 -18.99
CA MET A 268 -6.31 13.69 -19.02
C MET A 268 -7.70 13.42 -19.61
N MET A 269 -8.73 14.17 -19.19
CA MET A 269 -10.10 14.03 -19.71
C MET A 269 -10.21 14.42 -21.18
N GLU A 270 -9.49 15.46 -21.63
CA GLU A 270 -9.44 15.84 -23.04
C GLU A 270 -8.89 14.70 -23.90
N ALA A 271 -7.82 14.02 -23.45
CA ALA A 271 -7.18 12.95 -24.19
C ALA A 271 -7.90 11.59 -24.09
N LEU A 272 -8.46 11.26 -22.92
CA LEU A 272 -8.92 9.91 -22.59
C LEU A 272 -10.42 9.82 -22.26
N GLY A 273 -11.08 10.94 -21.97
CA GLY A 273 -12.44 10.97 -21.41
C GLY A 273 -13.52 10.37 -22.31
N SER A 274 -13.33 10.40 -23.64
CA SER A 274 -14.25 9.76 -24.59
C SER A 274 -14.31 8.24 -24.50
N ARG A 275 -13.32 7.62 -23.83
CA ARG A 275 -13.19 6.18 -23.61
C ARG A 275 -13.46 5.76 -22.16
N MET A 276 -13.79 6.72 -21.30
CA MET A 276 -14.16 6.41 -19.92
C MET A 276 -15.53 5.73 -19.84
N PRO A 277 -15.80 4.97 -18.76
CA PRO A 277 -17.15 4.54 -18.47
C PRO A 277 -18.04 5.76 -18.20
N VAL A 278 -19.36 5.53 -18.15
CA VAL A 278 -20.31 6.55 -17.69
C VAL A 278 -19.94 6.97 -16.27
N VAL A 279 -19.76 8.29 -16.08
CA VAL A 279 -19.67 8.93 -14.77
C VAL A 279 -21.06 9.45 -14.42
N GLU A 280 -21.73 8.79 -13.49
CA GLU A 280 -23.06 9.18 -13.04
C GLU A 280 -22.98 10.49 -12.23
N ALA A 281 -24.09 11.22 -12.13
CA ALA A 281 -24.11 12.60 -11.62
C ALA A 281 -23.56 12.73 -10.19
N GLU A 282 -23.78 11.72 -9.36
CA GLU A 282 -23.38 11.64 -7.95
C GLU A 282 -21.96 11.10 -7.74
N ASP A 283 -21.35 10.46 -8.75
CA ASP A 283 -20.15 9.65 -8.56
C ASP A 283 -19.00 10.46 -7.97
N LEU A 284 -18.70 11.62 -8.55
CA LEU A 284 -17.59 12.46 -8.06
C LEU A 284 -17.83 12.99 -6.63
N SER A 285 -19.09 13.23 -6.25
CA SER A 285 -19.43 13.62 -4.87
C SER A 285 -19.31 12.46 -3.87
N ILE A 286 -19.58 11.23 -4.32
CA ILE A 286 -19.36 10.00 -3.54
C ILE A 286 -17.86 9.75 -3.37
N ILE A 287 -17.09 9.91 -4.45
CA ILE A 287 -15.63 9.71 -4.47
C ILE A 287 -14.92 10.72 -3.55
N SER A 288 -15.36 11.97 -3.54
CA SER A 288 -14.71 13.09 -2.82
C SER A 288 -15.15 13.28 -1.37
N GLN A 289 -15.75 12.26 -0.75
CA GLN A 289 -16.08 12.33 0.68
C GLN A 289 -14.81 12.57 1.50
N LYS A 290 -14.86 13.57 2.40
CA LYS A 290 -13.71 13.93 3.23
C LYS A 290 -13.16 12.72 4.00
N LEU A 291 -11.85 12.51 3.95
CA LEU A 291 -11.16 11.46 4.70
C LEU A 291 -10.62 11.98 6.03
N ASP A 292 -10.42 11.06 6.98
CA ASP A 292 -9.87 11.38 8.31
C ASP A 292 -8.33 11.38 8.28
N TRP A 293 -7.74 10.57 7.39
CA TRP A 293 -6.31 10.47 7.14
C TRP A 293 -6.06 9.93 5.72
N TRP A 294 -4.82 10.04 5.24
CA TRP A 294 -4.38 9.36 4.02
C TRP A 294 -3.01 8.70 4.21
N GLY A 295 -2.77 7.63 3.45
CA GLY A 295 -1.53 6.87 3.50
C GLY A 295 -0.68 7.10 2.26
N LEU A 296 0.61 7.36 2.46
CA LEU A 296 1.60 7.42 1.40
C LEU A 296 2.45 6.15 1.39
N ASN A 297 2.46 5.46 0.26
CA ASN A 297 3.45 4.44 -0.03
C ASN A 297 4.58 5.06 -0.88
N TYR A 298 5.82 4.97 -0.43
CA TYR A 298 6.96 5.55 -1.15
C TYR A 298 8.14 4.59 -1.16
N TYR A 299 8.80 4.48 -2.31
CA TYR A 299 9.99 3.65 -2.49
C TYR A 299 11.09 4.35 -3.29
N THR A 300 10.72 4.91 -4.44
CA THR A 300 11.65 5.40 -5.47
C THR A 300 10.98 6.49 -6.32
N PRO A 301 11.73 7.44 -6.91
CA PRO A 301 11.16 8.42 -7.83
C PRO A 301 10.68 7.81 -9.16
N MET A 302 9.75 8.50 -9.81
CA MET A 302 9.36 8.24 -11.19
C MET A 302 10.00 9.29 -12.09
N ARG A 303 11.11 8.95 -12.74
CA ARG A 303 11.81 9.88 -13.65
C ARG A 303 11.26 9.76 -15.06
N VAL A 304 10.89 10.88 -15.66
CA VAL A 304 10.22 10.92 -16.98
C VAL A 304 10.86 11.93 -17.92
N ALA A 305 10.86 11.58 -19.20
CA ALA A 305 11.17 12.49 -20.31
C ALA A 305 9.99 12.51 -21.30
N ASP A 306 9.90 13.57 -22.08
CA ASP A 306 8.93 13.67 -23.18
C ASP A 306 9.12 12.54 -24.20
N ASP A 307 8.01 11.94 -24.62
CA ASP A 307 7.97 10.99 -25.73
C ASP A 307 7.26 11.60 -26.94
N ALA A 308 8.05 12.17 -27.85
CA ALA A 308 7.58 12.75 -29.11
C ALA A 308 7.30 11.71 -30.21
N THR A 309 7.23 10.41 -29.88
CA THR A 309 6.83 9.37 -30.84
C THR A 309 5.42 9.68 -31.37
N PRO A 310 5.20 9.69 -32.71
CA PRO A 310 3.87 9.91 -33.27
C PRO A 310 2.86 8.92 -32.67
N ASP A 311 1.67 9.43 -32.34
CA ASP A 311 0.57 8.67 -31.74
C ASP A 311 0.87 8.07 -30.34
N ALA A 312 1.91 8.56 -29.65
CA ALA A 312 2.12 8.24 -28.23
C ALA A 312 0.91 8.68 -27.42
N GLU A 313 0.31 7.72 -26.71
CA GLU A 313 -0.89 7.95 -25.91
C GLU A 313 -0.57 8.75 -24.64
N PHE A 314 -1.51 9.58 -24.17
CA PHE A 314 -1.36 10.32 -22.91
C PHE A 314 -0.97 9.36 -21.77
N PRO A 315 0.08 9.65 -20.98
CA PRO A 315 0.75 10.95 -20.81
C PRO A 315 1.90 11.25 -21.80
N ALA A 316 2.15 10.40 -22.79
CA ALA A 316 3.20 10.55 -23.81
C ALA A 316 4.56 10.85 -23.18
N THR A 317 4.99 9.97 -22.28
CA THR A 317 6.27 10.05 -21.58
C THR A 317 7.00 8.72 -21.64
N LYS A 318 8.32 8.76 -21.55
CA LYS A 318 9.18 7.58 -21.42
C LYS A 318 10.04 7.66 -20.15
N PRO A 319 10.50 6.51 -19.60
CA PRO A 319 11.38 6.50 -18.45
C PRO A 319 12.68 7.28 -18.72
N ALA A 320 13.08 8.10 -17.76
CA ALA A 320 14.37 8.78 -17.74
C ALA A 320 15.35 8.04 -16.80
N PRO A 321 16.67 8.14 -17.03
CA PRO A 321 17.66 7.41 -16.23
C PRO A 321 17.67 7.86 -14.77
N ALA A 322 18.03 6.94 -13.88
CA ALA A 322 18.30 7.23 -12.47
C ALA A 322 19.45 8.24 -12.33
N VAL A 323 19.42 9.04 -11.26
CA VAL A 323 20.49 9.98 -10.92
C VAL A 323 21.43 9.36 -9.89
N SER A 324 20.88 8.64 -8.90
CA SER A 324 21.65 7.85 -7.95
C SER A 324 22.08 6.53 -8.59
N ASP A 325 23.35 6.18 -8.41
CA ASP A 325 23.90 4.87 -8.79
C ASP A 325 23.48 3.76 -7.79
N VAL A 326 22.95 4.13 -6.62
CA VAL A 326 22.51 3.19 -5.59
C VAL A 326 21.18 2.58 -6.01
N LYS A 327 21.16 1.25 -6.09
CA LYS A 327 19.96 0.47 -6.38
C LYS A 327 19.71 -0.59 -5.32
N THR A 328 18.43 -0.86 -5.09
CA THR A 328 17.98 -2.05 -4.36
C THR A 328 18.11 -3.29 -5.24
N ASP A 329 17.95 -4.49 -4.67
CA ASP A 329 18.11 -5.74 -5.42
C ASP A 329 17.00 -5.97 -6.47
N ILE A 330 15.86 -5.26 -6.36
CA ILE A 330 14.80 -5.23 -7.38
C ILE A 330 15.09 -4.19 -8.48
N GLY A 331 16.19 -3.44 -8.37
CA GLY A 331 16.68 -2.49 -9.38
C GLY A 331 16.17 -1.05 -9.21
N TRP A 332 15.40 -0.76 -8.17
CA TRP A 332 14.87 0.58 -7.92
C TRP A 332 15.95 1.51 -7.38
N GLU A 333 15.94 2.75 -7.86
CA GLU A 333 16.85 3.80 -7.41
C GLU A 333 16.57 4.18 -5.95
N VAL A 334 17.64 4.29 -5.15
CA VAL A 334 17.56 4.87 -3.80
C VAL A 334 17.84 6.37 -3.91
N TYR A 335 16.80 7.17 -3.67
CA TYR A 335 16.88 8.63 -3.70
C TYR A 335 15.88 9.24 -2.71
N ALA A 336 16.28 9.35 -1.44
CA ALA A 336 15.40 9.81 -0.37
C ALA A 336 14.85 11.25 -0.53
N PRO A 337 15.59 12.24 -1.10
CA PRO A 337 15.07 13.60 -1.26
C PRO A 337 13.77 13.72 -2.06
N ALA A 338 13.50 12.75 -2.96
CA ALA A 338 12.24 12.71 -3.71
C ALA A 338 11.01 12.51 -2.82
N LEU A 339 11.15 11.86 -1.65
CA LEU A 339 10.06 11.79 -0.66
C LEU A 339 9.70 13.18 -0.13
N HIS A 340 10.70 14.02 0.15
CA HIS A 340 10.48 15.37 0.67
C HIS A 340 9.73 16.23 -0.35
N SER A 341 10.26 16.32 -1.58
CA SER A 341 9.66 17.11 -2.65
C SER A 341 8.28 16.61 -3.05
N LEU A 342 8.04 15.28 -2.99
CA LEU A 342 6.72 14.71 -3.25
C LEU A 342 5.70 15.20 -2.22
N VAL A 343 6.02 15.10 -0.94
CA VAL A 343 5.10 15.52 0.13
C VAL A 343 4.81 17.01 0.02
N GLU A 344 5.83 17.85 -0.18
CA GLU A 344 5.65 19.29 -0.41
C GLU A 344 4.71 19.56 -1.61
N THR A 345 4.96 18.91 -2.75
CA THR A 345 4.13 19.06 -3.96
C THR A 345 2.68 18.67 -3.71
N LEU A 346 2.43 17.58 -2.98
CA LEU A 346 1.08 17.08 -2.70
C LEU A 346 0.31 18.03 -1.78
N TYR A 347 0.93 18.53 -0.71
CA TYR A 347 0.27 19.45 0.22
C TYR A 347 0.09 20.86 -0.35
N GLU A 348 0.94 21.31 -1.27
CA GLU A 348 0.71 22.57 -2.01
C GLU A 348 -0.44 22.43 -3.01
N ARG A 349 -0.59 21.26 -3.64
CA ARG A 349 -1.58 21.03 -4.72
C ARG A 349 -2.97 20.62 -4.22
N TYR A 350 -3.06 20.04 -3.01
CA TYR A 350 -4.29 19.46 -2.48
C TYR A 350 -4.49 19.77 -1.00
N GLU A 351 -5.76 19.96 -0.61
CA GLU A 351 -6.17 20.02 0.80
C GLU A 351 -6.25 18.59 1.37
N LEU A 352 -5.14 18.12 1.96
CA LEU A 352 -5.00 16.75 2.46
C LEU A 352 -5.17 16.67 3.98
N PRO A 353 -5.76 15.57 4.51
CA PRO A 353 -5.80 15.32 5.95
C PRO A 353 -4.42 14.84 6.47
N ASP A 354 -4.39 14.39 7.73
CA ASP A 354 -3.19 13.80 8.33
C ASP A 354 -2.58 12.67 7.47
N CYS A 355 -1.25 12.65 7.35
CA CYS A 355 -0.52 11.65 6.56
C CYS A 355 0.16 10.61 7.45
N TYR A 356 0.06 9.35 7.03
CA TYR A 356 0.89 8.26 7.51
C TYR A 356 1.73 7.74 6.33
N ILE A 357 3.03 7.54 6.52
CA ILE A 357 3.79 6.72 5.58
C ILE A 357 3.36 5.28 5.81
N THR A 358 2.53 4.72 4.93
CA THR A 358 1.90 3.40 5.12
C THR A 358 2.72 2.26 4.56
N GLU A 359 3.66 2.56 3.65
CA GLU A 359 4.70 1.65 3.19
C GLU A 359 5.95 2.45 2.81
N ASN A 360 7.10 2.04 3.36
CA ASN A 360 8.42 2.41 2.87
C ASN A 360 9.41 1.31 3.28
N GLY A 361 10.32 0.95 2.38
CA GLY A 361 11.30 -0.10 2.62
C GLY A 361 12.07 -0.48 1.36
N ALA A 362 12.92 -1.50 1.44
CA ALA A 362 13.85 -1.83 0.37
C ALA A 362 14.05 -3.34 0.17
N CYS A 363 14.08 -3.74 -1.10
CA CYS A 363 14.43 -5.10 -1.50
C CYS A 363 15.94 -5.34 -1.32
N TYR A 364 16.28 -6.30 -0.47
CA TYR A 364 17.64 -6.80 -0.30
C TYR A 364 17.61 -8.28 0.12
N ASN A 365 18.30 -9.12 -0.64
CA ASN A 365 18.02 -10.55 -0.72
C ASN A 365 18.98 -11.43 0.09
N MET A 366 19.87 -10.85 0.91
CA MET A 366 20.73 -11.62 1.80
C MET A 366 19.92 -12.51 2.75
N GLY A 367 20.45 -13.70 3.02
CA GLY A 367 19.83 -14.72 3.85
C GLY A 367 20.50 -14.83 5.22
N VAL A 368 20.13 -15.90 5.94
CA VAL A 368 20.69 -16.21 7.26
C VAL A 368 22.10 -16.80 7.11
N GLU A 369 23.07 -16.17 7.77
CA GLU A 369 24.42 -16.70 7.96
C GLU A 369 24.76 -16.62 9.46
N ASN A 370 25.20 -17.74 10.04
CA ASN A 370 25.50 -17.84 11.48
C ASN A 370 24.33 -17.44 12.42
N GLY A 371 23.08 -17.62 11.97
CA GLY A 371 21.88 -17.26 12.73
C GLY A 371 21.52 -15.77 12.68
N GLU A 372 22.22 -14.97 11.89
CA GLU A 372 21.95 -13.55 11.70
C GLU A 372 21.76 -13.22 10.22
N VAL A 373 21.20 -12.04 9.94
CA VAL A 373 21.06 -11.51 8.58
C VAL A 373 21.64 -10.09 8.58
N ASP A 374 22.78 -9.93 7.93
CA ASP A 374 23.44 -8.64 7.77
C ASP A 374 22.90 -7.89 6.55
N ASP A 375 21.80 -7.18 6.76
CA ASP A 375 21.13 -6.38 5.74
C ASP A 375 21.40 -4.88 5.91
N GLN A 376 22.66 -4.50 6.15
CA GLN A 376 23.10 -3.12 6.33
C GLN A 376 22.53 -2.14 5.27
N PRO A 377 22.46 -2.45 3.97
CA PRO A 377 21.86 -1.56 2.98
C PRO A 377 20.38 -1.25 3.25
N ARG A 378 19.62 -2.19 3.82
CA ARG A 378 18.22 -1.96 4.24
C ARG A 378 18.16 -1.03 5.45
N LEU A 379 19.04 -1.20 6.43
CA LEU A 379 19.14 -0.31 7.57
C LEU A 379 19.48 1.12 7.12
N ASP A 380 20.47 1.27 6.24
CA ASP A 380 20.88 2.56 5.70
C ASP A 380 19.72 3.26 4.97
N TYR A 381 18.98 2.52 4.15
CA TYR A 381 17.76 2.99 3.49
C TYR A 381 16.74 3.54 4.50
N TYR A 382 16.41 2.76 5.55
CA TYR A 382 15.45 3.19 6.57
C TYR A 382 15.91 4.44 7.32
N ALA A 383 17.17 4.47 7.76
CA ALA A 383 17.72 5.60 8.49
C ALA A 383 17.73 6.90 7.65
N GLU A 384 17.98 6.78 6.34
CA GLU A 384 17.92 7.92 5.41
C GLU A 384 16.48 8.43 5.23
N HIS A 385 15.53 7.55 4.91
CA HIS A 385 14.14 7.93 4.64
C HIS A 385 13.39 8.41 5.88
N LEU A 386 13.62 7.79 7.04
CA LEU A 386 13.10 8.31 8.31
C LEU A 386 13.71 9.68 8.67
N GLY A 387 14.94 9.95 8.24
CA GLY A 387 15.53 11.28 8.30
C GLY A 387 14.69 12.31 7.55
N ILE A 388 14.25 11.99 6.32
CA ILE A 388 13.37 12.83 5.50
C ILE A 388 12.00 13.02 6.16
N VAL A 389 11.41 11.97 6.72
CA VAL A 389 10.12 12.10 7.44
C VAL A 389 10.27 13.03 8.65
N ALA A 390 11.38 12.95 9.37
CA ALA A 390 11.67 13.86 10.47
C ALA A 390 11.94 15.31 10.00
N ASP A 391 12.47 15.52 8.80
CA ASP A 391 12.56 16.85 8.17
C ASP A 391 11.16 17.39 7.85
N LEU A 392 10.29 16.58 7.24
CA LEU A 392 8.90 16.96 6.96
C LEU A 392 8.11 17.31 8.24
N VAL A 393 8.30 16.56 9.33
CA VAL A 393 7.73 16.91 10.65
C VAL A 393 8.22 18.28 11.11
N LYS A 394 9.52 18.56 10.97
CA LYS A 394 10.12 19.83 11.37
C LYS A 394 9.62 20.99 10.51
N ASP A 395 9.37 20.75 9.23
CA ASP A 395 8.82 21.73 8.27
C ASP A 395 7.32 22.00 8.48
N GLY A 396 6.67 21.26 9.40
CA GLY A 396 5.29 21.50 9.81
C GLY A 396 4.25 20.66 9.08
N TYR A 397 4.66 19.73 8.22
CA TYR A 397 3.73 18.82 7.56
C TYR A 397 3.10 17.83 8.56
N PRO A 398 1.82 17.44 8.39
CA PRO A 398 1.09 16.63 9.35
C PRO A 398 1.42 15.13 9.23
N MET A 399 2.70 14.78 9.37
CA MET A 399 3.19 13.41 9.37
C MET A 399 2.94 12.77 10.75
N ARG A 400 2.07 11.77 10.83
CA ARG A 400 1.59 11.18 12.09
C ARG A 400 2.13 9.80 12.39
N GLY A 401 2.66 9.11 11.40
CA GLY A 401 3.26 7.80 11.61
C GLY A 401 3.97 7.25 10.39
N TYR A 402 4.65 6.13 10.61
CA TYR A 402 5.47 5.45 9.63
C TYR A 402 5.37 3.92 9.81
N PHE A 403 5.05 3.23 8.72
CA PHE A 403 4.97 1.78 8.65
C PHE A 403 6.08 1.23 7.75
N ALA A 404 6.95 0.41 8.33
CA ALA A 404 7.98 -0.29 7.58
C ALA A 404 7.35 -1.37 6.69
N TRP A 405 7.62 -1.30 5.38
CA TRP A 405 7.31 -2.37 4.44
C TRP A 405 8.54 -3.26 4.23
N SER A 406 8.54 -4.53 4.63
CA SER A 406 7.45 -5.29 5.28
C SER A 406 7.88 -5.79 6.66
N LEU A 407 6.92 -6.26 7.46
CA LEU A 407 7.24 -7.03 8.68
C LEU A 407 8.20 -8.19 8.34
N MET A 408 7.85 -8.97 7.33
CA MET A 408 8.57 -10.20 6.97
C MET A 408 8.70 -10.38 5.46
N ASP A 409 9.73 -11.12 5.05
CA ASP A 409 9.86 -11.59 3.67
C ASP A 409 8.62 -12.39 3.28
N ASN A 410 8.11 -12.17 2.06
CA ASN A 410 6.80 -12.67 1.64
C ASN A 410 6.74 -12.86 0.11
N PHE A 411 5.56 -13.19 -0.40
CA PHE A 411 5.31 -13.26 -1.84
C PHE A 411 5.26 -11.85 -2.46
N GLU A 412 6.30 -11.47 -3.20
CA GLU A 412 6.45 -10.17 -3.86
C GLU A 412 5.86 -10.21 -5.29
N TRP A 413 4.55 -10.46 -5.37
CA TRP A 413 3.75 -10.26 -6.58
C TRP A 413 4.35 -10.97 -7.82
N ALA A 414 4.61 -10.23 -8.92
CA ALA A 414 5.18 -10.80 -10.14
C ALA A 414 6.59 -11.40 -9.94
N GLU A 415 7.32 -10.98 -8.90
CA GLU A 415 8.67 -11.46 -8.58
C GLU A 415 8.69 -12.74 -7.73
N GLY A 416 7.51 -13.19 -7.25
CA GLY A 416 7.39 -14.37 -6.42
C GLY A 416 8.16 -14.22 -5.11
N TYR A 417 8.93 -15.25 -4.72
CA TYR A 417 9.63 -15.29 -3.41
C TYR A 417 11.11 -14.88 -3.51
N ARG A 418 11.55 -14.42 -4.69
CA ARG A 418 12.96 -14.09 -4.93
C ARG A 418 13.36 -12.73 -4.35
N MET A 419 12.42 -11.77 -4.33
CA MET A 419 12.65 -10.43 -3.81
C MET A 419 12.18 -10.34 -2.36
N ARG A 420 13.07 -9.86 -1.48
CA ARG A 420 12.88 -9.86 -0.02
C ARG A 420 12.84 -8.44 0.51
N PHE A 421 11.72 -8.04 1.13
CA PHE A 421 11.51 -6.70 1.71
C PHE A 421 11.45 -6.69 3.24
N GLY A 422 11.41 -7.85 3.90
CA GLY A 422 11.08 -7.92 5.32
C GLY A 422 12.16 -7.41 6.25
N LEU A 423 11.76 -6.80 7.36
CA LEU A 423 12.58 -6.64 8.56
C LEU A 423 12.92 -8.00 9.22
N VAL A 424 12.09 -9.00 8.96
CA VAL A 424 12.24 -10.38 9.41
C VAL A 424 12.45 -11.29 8.21
N HIS A 425 13.52 -12.09 8.25
CA HIS A 425 13.75 -13.12 7.24
C HIS A 425 12.78 -14.28 7.46
N VAL A 426 12.23 -14.81 6.36
CA VAL A 426 11.44 -16.05 6.37
C VAL A 426 12.17 -17.09 5.54
N ASP A 427 12.47 -18.22 6.17
CA ASP A 427 12.84 -19.44 5.46
C ASP A 427 11.55 -20.15 5.04
N TYR A 428 11.27 -20.21 3.74
CA TYR A 428 9.99 -20.71 3.25
C TYR A 428 9.84 -22.23 3.35
N GLU A 429 10.93 -22.98 3.51
CA GLU A 429 10.89 -24.44 3.69
C GLU A 429 10.51 -24.80 5.13
N THR A 430 11.05 -24.06 6.10
CA THR A 430 10.90 -24.36 7.53
C THR A 430 9.91 -23.44 8.24
N GLN A 431 9.52 -22.34 7.59
CA GLN A 431 8.70 -21.25 8.13
C GLN A 431 9.34 -20.50 9.31
N VAL A 432 10.65 -20.66 9.53
CA VAL A 432 11.40 -19.97 10.60
C VAL A 432 11.48 -18.47 10.30
N ARG A 433 11.17 -17.66 11.32
CA ARG A 433 11.35 -16.21 11.34
C ARG A 433 12.69 -15.86 12.00
N THR A 434 13.52 -15.07 11.33
CA THR A 434 14.79 -14.56 11.88
C THR A 434 14.82 -13.04 11.76
N LEU A 435 14.81 -12.32 12.88
CA LEU A 435 14.87 -10.85 12.89
C LEU A 435 16.22 -10.38 12.32
N LYS A 436 16.18 -9.60 11.24
CA LYS A 436 17.38 -9.08 10.56
C LYS A 436 17.98 -7.90 11.33
N ASN A 437 19.20 -7.50 10.98
CA ASN A 437 19.86 -6.37 11.65
C ASN A 437 19.10 -5.05 11.47
N SER A 438 18.50 -4.81 10.30
CA SER A 438 17.57 -3.69 10.08
C SER A 438 16.33 -3.77 10.98
N GLY A 439 15.78 -4.97 11.21
CA GLY A 439 14.66 -5.20 12.13
C GLY A 439 15.01 -4.94 13.59
N LYS A 440 16.19 -5.38 14.03
CA LYS A 440 16.73 -5.05 15.36
C LYS A 440 16.88 -3.55 15.55
N TRP A 441 17.41 -2.85 14.54
CA TRP A 441 17.54 -1.38 14.57
C TRP A 441 16.18 -0.67 14.61
N TYR A 442 15.22 -1.10 13.78
CA TYR A 442 13.88 -0.52 13.75
C TYR A 442 13.14 -0.76 15.07
N SER A 443 13.28 -1.95 15.66
CA SER A 443 12.78 -2.26 17.01
C SER A 443 13.36 -1.31 18.06
N ALA A 444 14.68 -1.06 18.04
CA ALA A 444 15.34 -0.15 18.96
C ALA A 444 14.90 1.32 18.79
N LEU A 445 14.47 1.72 17.59
CA LEU A 445 13.85 3.03 17.33
C LEU A 445 12.42 3.08 17.85
N ALA A 446 11.56 2.16 17.40
CA ALA A 446 10.13 2.14 17.66
C ALA A 446 9.79 1.91 19.14
N SER A 447 10.57 1.10 19.87
CA SER A 447 10.35 0.81 21.29
C SER A 447 10.42 2.03 22.22
N GLY A 448 10.95 3.15 21.73
CA GLY A 448 10.95 4.42 22.44
C GLY A 448 9.64 5.21 22.31
N PHE A 449 8.65 4.70 21.58
CA PHE A 449 7.39 5.37 21.28
C PHE A 449 6.18 4.53 21.75
N PRO A 450 5.15 5.16 22.36
CA PRO A 450 5.10 6.57 22.73
C PRO A 450 6.15 6.91 23.81
N LYS A 451 6.76 8.12 23.73
CA LYS A 451 7.85 8.53 24.64
C LYS A 451 7.45 8.61 26.12
N GLY A 452 6.15 8.58 26.41
CA GLY A 452 5.62 8.71 27.77
C GLY A 452 5.75 10.13 28.34
N ASN A 453 5.21 10.32 29.54
CA ASN A 453 5.29 11.59 30.26
C ASN A 453 6.51 11.57 31.20
N HIS A 454 7.64 12.13 30.76
CA HIS A 454 8.86 12.26 31.55
C HIS A 454 9.25 13.74 31.68
N GLY A 455 9.77 14.13 32.85
CA GLY A 455 10.20 15.51 33.08
C GLY A 455 11.45 15.88 32.28
N VAL A 456 11.45 17.04 31.64
CA VAL A 456 12.66 17.65 31.06
C VAL A 456 13.44 18.37 32.16
N MET A 457 14.73 18.05 32.33
CA MET A 457 15.60 18.91 33.12
C MET A 457 15.67 20.27 32.41
N LYS A 458 15.22 21.32 33.10
CA LYS A 458 15.47 22.70 32.67
C LYS A 458 16.96 22.97 32.89
N GLU A 459 17.71 23.13 31.81
CA GLU A 459 19.04 23.74 31.85
C GLU A 459 18.97 25.26 32.06
#